data_AF-A0A0R0C8E5-F1
#
_entry.id   AF-A0A0R0C8E5-F1
#
_cell.length_a   1.000
_cell.length_b   1.000
_cell.length_c   1.000
_cell.angle_alpha   90.00
_cell.angle_beta   90.00
_cell.angle_gamma   90.00
#
_symmetry.space_group_name_H-M   'P 1'
#
loop_
_entity.id
_entity.type
_entity.pdbx_description
1 polymer ?
#
loop_
_entity_poly.entity_id
_entity_poly.type
_entity_poly.pdbx_seq_one_letter_code
_entity_poly.pdbx_strand_id
1 'polypeptide(L)'
;MKKFLKWILIAFVGLLALGMIIEATKSPEQKAADAAAREQKAAERAEAKKQEAARVEEKKEEAAPVEAKKEEAAAAAAAAAPSLTGPQKNAIRSAEQYLSMGGFSRNGLINQLSADAGEGFSVADATFAVDSLNADWNEQAAKSAAQYLSIQGFSCKGLIEQLSSSAGDKYTVSEATSGAHKAGACS
;
A
#
# COMPACT_ATOMS: atom_id res chain seq x y z
N MET A 1 -41.66 -4.42 -24.06
CA MET A 1 -40.90 -5.34 -23.17
C MET A 1 -41.10 -5.07 -21.67
N LYS A 2 -42.23 -4.46 -21.26
CA LYS A 2 -42.54 -4.14 -19.84
C LYS A 2 -43.51 -5.12 -19.17
N LYS A 3 -43.80 -6.25 -19.82
CA LYS A 3 -44.71 -7.30 -19.32
C LYS A 3 -44.00 -8.62 -18.94
N PHE A 4 -42.70 -8.71 -19.18
CA PHE A 4 -41.84 -9.85 -18.79
C PHE A 4 -41.20 -9.67 -17.39
N LEU A 5 -41.36 -8.51 -16.76
CA LEU A 5 -40.75 -8.15 -15.47
C LEU A 5 -41.68 -8.37 -14.26
N LYS A 6 -42.86 -8.98 -14.44
CA LYS A 6 -43.85 -9.18 -13.36
C LYS A 6 -44.10 -10.63 -12.96
N TRP A 7 -43.44 -11.60 -13.60
CA TRP A 7 -43.64 -13.04 -13.36
C TRP A 7 -42.44 -13.76 -12.73
N ILE A 8 -41.34 -13.06 -12.42
CA ILE A 8 -40.17 -13.64 -11.72
C ILE A 8 -40.15 -13.26 -10.22
N LEU A 9 -41.17 -12.54 -9.72
CA LEU A 9 -41.30 -12.17 -8.31
C LEU A 9 -42.14 -13.14 -7.46
N ILE A 10 -42.61 -14.29 -7.99
CA ILE A 10 -43.48 -15.24 -7.27
C ILE A 10 -42.93 -16.70 -7.31
N ALA A 11 -41.61 -16.89 -7.47
CA ALA A 11 -41.00 -18.23 -7.43
C ALA A 11 -39.69 -18.34 -6.64
N PHE A 12 -39.44 -17.45 -5.67
CA PHE A 12 -38.33 -17.57 -4.71
C PHE A 12 -38.76 -17.23 -3.27
N VAL A 13 -39.99 -17.62 -2.90
CA VAL A 13 -40.49 -17.61 -1.51
C VAL A 13 -40.85 -19.04 -1.05
N GLY A 14 -40.25 -20.07 -1.68
CA GLY A 14 -40.59 -21.47 -1.43
C GLY A 14 -39.43 -22.44 -1.58
N LEU A 15 -38.28 -22.17 -0.93
CA LEU A 15 -37.34 -23.23 -0.54
C LEU A 15 -36.44 -22.77 0.62
N LEU A 16 -37.07 -22.49 1.76
CA LEU A 16 -36.45 -22.52 3.08
C LEU A 16 -36.46 -23.98 3.54
N ALA A 17 -35.29 -24.61 3.60
CA ALA A 17 -34.87 -25.64 4.57
C ALA A 17 -33.79 -26.53 3.94
N LEU A 18 -32.52 -26.28 4.28
CA LEU A 18 -31.50 -27.29 4.61
C LEU A 18 -30.14 -26.57 4.75
N GLY A 19 -29.53 -26.64 5.95
CA GLY A 19 -28.13 -26.26 6.15
C GLY A 19 -27.81 -25.30 7.30
N MET A 20 -28.70 -25.12 8.28
CA MET A 20 -28.24 -24.86 9.66
C MET A 20 -27.77 -26.19 10.26
N ILE A 21 -26.84 -26.12 11.23
CA ILE A 21 -26.11 -27.22 11.91
C ILE A 21 -24.84 -27.55 11.11
N ILE A 22 -23.61 -27.16 11.50
CA ILE A 22 -22.85 -27.62 12.67
C ILE A 22 -21.86 -26.51 13.10
N GLU A 23 -22.08 -25.86 14.25
CA GLU A 23 -21.02 -25.14 14.99
C GLU A 23 -21.24 -25.36 16.51
N ALA A 24 -21.55 -26.61 16.86
CA ALA A 24 -21.86 -27.01 18.24
C ALA A 24 -21.22 -28.36 18.61
N THR A 25 -19.98 -28.62 18.17
CA THR A 25 -19.22 -29.82 18.57
C THR A 25 -17.74 -29.54 18.80
N LYS A 26 -17.39 -28.55 19.64
CA LYS A 26 -16.04 -28.45 20.23
C LYS A 26 -16.07 -28.88 21.69
N SER A 27 -15.28 -29.91 21.99
CA SER A 27 -15.16 -30.57 23.29
C SER A 27 -14.59 -29.62 24.37
N PRO A 28 -15.03 -29.70 25.63
CA PRO A 28 -14.58 -28.82 26.72
C PRO A 28 -13.05 -28.79 26.93
N GLU A 29 -12.33 -29.85 26.54
CA GLU A 29 -10.86 -29.91 26.60
C GLU A 29 -10.17 -28.91 25.64
N GLN A 30 -10.71 -28.68 24.45
CA GLN A 30 -10.11 -27.73 23.48
C GLN A 30 -10.35 -26.27 23.87
N LYS A 31 -11.48 -25.96 24.53
CA LYS A 31 -11.75 -24.60 25.04
C LYS A 31 -10.86 -24.25 26.25
N ALA A 32 -10.47 -25.25 27.05
CA ALA A 32 -9.56 -25.05 28.17
C ALA A 32 -8.11 -24.81 27.70
N ALA A 33 -7.66 -25.51 26.65
CA ALA A 33 -6.32 -25.33 26.08
C ALA A 33 -6.11 -23.93 25.47
N ASP A 34 -7.10 -23.40 24.74
CA ASP A 34 -7.03 -22.06 24.14
C ASP A 34 -7.09 -20.92 25.19
N ALA A 35 -7.74 -21.15 26.33
CA ALA A 35 -7.78 -20.20 27.44
C ALA A 35 -6.43 -20.13 28.18
N ALA A 36 -5.81 -21.29 28.46
CA ALA A 36 -4.51 -21.36 29.12
C ALA A 36 -3.38 -20.75 28.27
N ALA A 37 -3.42 -20.93 26.94
CA ALA A 37 -2.42 -20.36 26.02
C ALA A 37 -2.51 -18.82 25.93
N ARG A 38 -3.69 -18.23 26.13
CA ARG A 38 -3.87 -16.76 26.14
C ARG A 38 -3.42 -16.13 27.45
N GLU A 39 -3.54 -16.84 28.56
CA GLU A 39 -3.13 -16.37 29.88
C GLU A 39 -1.59 -16.34 30.02
N GLN A 40 -0.90 -17.35 29.48
CA GLN A 40 0.58 -17.38 29.44
C GLN A 40 1.16 -16.25 28.56
N LYS A 41 0.57 -15.99 27.39
CA LYS A 41 1.05 -14.94 26.47
C LYS A 41 0.80 -13.52 27.00
N ALA A 42 -0.14 -13.34 27.92
CA ALA A 42 -0.41 -12.07 28.58
C ALA A 42 0.58 -11.78 29.73
N ALA A 43 1.00 -12.80 30.48
CA ALA A 43 1.98 -12.68 31.55
C ALA A 43 3.39 -12.33 31.02
N GLU A 44 3.82 -12.97 29.92
CA GLU A 44 5.15 -12.76 29.31
C GLU A 44 5.32 -11.34 28.73
N ARG A 45 4.23 -10.75 28.22
CA ARG A 45 4.22 -9.37 27.70
C ARG A 45 4.23 -8.30 28.80
N ALA A 46 3.85 -8.66 30.03
CA ALA A 46 3.86 -7.76 31.18
C ALA A 46 5.25 -7.68 31.84
N GLU A 47 6.03 -8.77 31.86
CA GLU A 47 7.40 -8.78 32.36
C GLU A 47 8.39 -8.06 31.43
N ALA A 48 8.26 -8.22 30.10
CA ALA A 48 9.12 -7.53 29.14
C ALA A 48 8.99 -5.99 29.20
N LYS A 49 7.80 -5.47 29.53
CA LYS A 49 7.58 -4.02 29.70
C LYS A 49 8.16 -3.45 30.99
N LYS A 50 8.42 -4.27 32.01
CA LYS A 50 8.94 -3.81 33.30
C LYS A 50 10.47 -3.70 33.32
N GLN A 51 11.17 -4.36 32.39
CA GLN A 51 12.63 -4.33 32.31
C GLN A 51 13.18 -3.26 31.36
N GLU A 52 12.39 -2.75 30.42
CA GLU A 52 12.83 -1.66 29.53
C GLU A 52 12.68 -0.26 30.17
N ALA A 53 11.76 -0.10 31.13
CA ALA A 53 11.60 1.14 31.90
C ALA A 53 12.72 1.35 32.95
N ALA A 54 13.46 0.30 33.33
CA ALA A 54 14.55 0.39 34.31
C ALA A 54 15.93 0.71 33.69
N ARG A 55 16.06 0.71 32.35
CA ARG A 55 17.33 0.98 31.65
C ARG A 55 17.51 2.45 31.22
N VAL A 56 16.48 3.29 31.36
CA VAL A 56 16.47 4.65 30.81
C VAL A 56 16.78 5.74 31.87
N GLU A 57 16.81 5.40 33.17
CA GLU A 57 17.03 6.39 34.24
C GLU A 57 18.49 6.55 34.73
N GLU A 58 19.45 5.74 34.27
CA GLU A 58 20.85 5.77 34.78
C GLU A 58 21.89 6.25 33.74
N LYS A 59 21.62 7.35 33.02
CA LYS A 59 22.69 8.05 32.28
C LYS A 59 22.38 9.52 32.01
N LYS A 60 21.85 10.18 33.02
CA LYS A 60 21.79 11.64 33.14
C LYS A 60 22.84 11.99 34.19
N GLU A 61 23.63 13.03 33.96
CA GLU A 61 24.53 13.67 34.95
C GLU A 61 26.01 13.23 34.92
N GLU A 62 26.81 13.82 34.01
CA GLU A 62 28.07 14.49 34.40
C GLU A 62 28.71 15.25 33.22
N ALA A 63 29.30 16.40 33.52
CA ALA A 63 30.31 17.13 32.75
C ALA A 63 29.88 18.03 31.57
N ALA A 64 29.14 19.09 31.88
CA ALA A 64 29.52 20.44 31.42
C ALA A 64 30.40 21.04 32.53
N PRO A 65 31.47 21.85 32.29
CA PRO A 65 31.38 23.01 31.40
C PRO A 65 32.75 23.60 30.94
N VAL A 66 33.24 23.36 29.71
CA VAL A 66 34.31 24.22 29.10
C VAL A 66 34.49 23.88 27.63
N GLU A 67 33.75 24.52 26.70
CA GLU A 67 34.19 24.78 25.32
C GLU A 67 33.12 25.55 24.48
N ALA A 68 32.52 26.59 25.07
CA ALA A 68 31.49 27.44 24.44
C ALA A 68 31.99 28.32 23.26
N LYS A 69 32.97 27.87 22.46
CA LYS A 69 33.44 28.61 21.28
C LYS A 69 33.76 27.76 20.04
N LYS A 70 33.66 26.43 20.12
CA LYS A 70 33.83 25.55 18.95
C LYS A 70 32.53 24.81 18.55
N GLU A 71 31.49 24.91 19.38
CA GLU A 71 30.23 24.19 19.23
C GLU A 71 29.20 24.92 18.35
N GLU A 72 29.37 26.24 18.11
CA GLU A 72 28.47 27.01 17.24
C GLU A 72 28.66 26.69 15.75
N ALA A 73 29.85 26.22 15.35
CA ALA A 73 30.14 25.84 13.95
C ALA A 73 29.78 24.37 13.63
N ALA A 74 29.73 23.48 14.64
CA ALA A 74 29.40 22.07 14.44
C ALA A 74 27.89 21.78 14.57
N ALA A 75 27.17 22.53 15.42
CA ALA A 75 25.72 22.42 15.54
C ALA A 75 24.97 22.94 14.28
N ALA A 76 25.54 23.92 13.57
CA ALA A 76 24.98 24.42 12.31
C ALA A 76 25.13 23.43 11.12
N ALA A 77 26.11 22.52 11.17
CA ALA A 77 26.37 21.57 10.08
C ALA A 77 25.62 20.22 10.24
N ALA A 78 25.28 19.81 11.47
CA ALA A 78 24.50 18.59 11.71
C ALA A 78 22.97 18.78 11.51
N ALA A 79 22.49 20.03 11.47
CA ALA A 79 21.08 20.37 11.21
C ALA A 79 20.72 20.41 9.71
N ALA A 80 21.65 20.08 8.81
CA ALA A 80 21.52 20.30 7.36
C ALA A 80 21.31 19.03 6.52
N ALA A 81 20.94 17.89 7.13
CA ALA A 81 20.34 16.81 6.36
C ALA A 81 18.89 17.22 6.02
N PRO A 82 18.49 17.32 4.75
CA PRO A 82 17.13 17.74 4.42
C PRO A 82 16.14 16.68 4.91
N SER A 83 15.48 16.96 6.03
CA SER A 83 14.33 16.18 6.48
C SER A 83 13.17 16.45 5.52
N LEU A 84 12.44 15.41 5.13
CA LEU A 84 11.29 15.54 4.24
C LEU A 84 10.29 16.58 4.75
N THR A 85 9.76 17.39 3.85
CA THR A 85 8.67 18.33 4.16
C THR A 85 7.37 17.56 4.49
N GLY A 86 6.42 18.22 5.15
CA GLY A 86 5.08 17.65 5.36
C GLY A 86 4.40 17.20 4.06
N PRO A 87 4.32 18.06 3.02
CA PRO A 87 3.79 17.70 1.71
C PRO A 87 4.48 16.48 1.07
N GLN A 88 5.81 16.41 1.10
CA GLN A 88 6.55 15.24 0.57
C GLN A 88 6.16 13.95 1.28
N LYS A 89 6.09 13.95 2.61
CA LYS A 89 5.65 12.77 3.38
C LYS A 89 4.22 12.36 3.04
N ASN A 90 3.33 13.32 2.81
CA ASN A 90 1.95 13.04 2.45
C ASN A 90 1.86 12.45 1.04
N ALA A 91 2.52 13.06 0.07
CA ALA A 91 2.57 12.59 -1.32
C ALA A 91 3.17 11.18 -1.43
N ILE A 92 4.20 10.84 -0.63
CA ILE A 92 4.75 9.49 -0.56
C ILE A 92 3.69 8.47 -0.13
N ARG A 93 2.96 8.76 0.97
CA ARG A 93 1.91 7.85 1.45
C ARG A 93 0.79 7.68 0.44
N SER A 94 0.38 8.75 -0.24
CA SER A 94 -0.61 8.67 -1.32
C SER A 94 -0.09 7.83 -2.50
N ALA A 95 1.15 8.04 -2.91
CA ALA A 95 1.79 7.27 -3.98
C ALA A 95 1.85 5.76 -3.65
N GLU A 96 2.21 5.40 -2.42
CA GLU A 96 2.18 4.02 -1.93
C GLU A 96 0.77 3.41 -1.99
N GLN A 97 -0.25 4.19 -1.58
CA GLN A 97 -1.64 3.75 -1.63
C GLN A 97 -2.08 3.44 -3.06
N TYR A 98 -1.79 4.31 -4.03
CA TYR A 98 -2.10 4.04 -5.44
C TYR A 98 -1.42 2.78 -5.97
N LEU A 99 -0.12 2.60 -5.68
CA LEU A 99 0.63 1.40 -6.10
C LEU A 99 0.15 0.12 -5.41
N SER A 100 -0.53 0.23 -4.26
CA SER A 100 -1.15 -0.91 -3.57
C SER A 100 -2.50 -1.33 -4.19
N MET A 101 -3.20 -0.38 -4.83
CA MET A 101 -4.51 -0.63 -5.45
C MET A 101 -4.41 -1.16 -6.88
N GLY A 102 -3.34 -0.82 -7.60
CA GLY A 102 -3.15 -1.21 -8.98
C GLY A 102 -1.78 -0.83 -9.54
N GLY A 103 -1.58 -1.11 -10.82
CA GLY A 103 -0.37 -0.70 -11.54
C GLY A 103 -0.50 0.76 -12.01
N PHE A 104 0.53 1.56 -11.75
CA PHE A 104 0.67 2.90 -12.31
C PHE A 104 2.03 3.07 -12.98
N SER A 105 2.05 3.81 -14.09
CA SER A 105 3.31 4.33 -14.60
C SER A 105 3.81 5.46 -13.71
N ARG A 106 5.12 5.70 -13.75
CA ARG A 106 5.74 6.83 -13.06
C ARG A 106 5.03 8.15 -13.40
N ASN A 107 4.84 8.44 -14.69
CA ASN A 107 4.21 9.67 -15.14
C ASN A 107 2.71 9.73 -14.83
N GLY A 108 2.02 8.60 -14.92
CA GLY A 108 0.61 8.48 -14.55
C GLY A 108 0.40 8.80 -13.07
N LEU A 109 1.26 8.26 -12.20
CA LEU A 109 1.18 8.50 -10.76
C LEU A 109 1.51 9.95 -10.40
N ILE A 110 2.55 10.54 -11.00
CA ILE A 110 2.85 11.98 -10.79
C ILE A 110 1.65 12.85 -11.17
N ASN A 111 1.05 12.60 -12.34
CA ASN A 111 -0.13 13.35 -12.79
C ASN A 111 -1.32 13.17 -11.85
N GLN A 112 -1.55 11.95 -11.35
CA GLN A 112 -2.64 11.67 -10.42
C GLN A 112 -2.49 12.45 -9.11
N LEU A 113 -1.27 12.51 -8.57
CA LEU A 113 -0.96 13.24 -7.34
C LEU A 113 -1.02 14.76 -7.54
N SER A 114 -0.57 15.27 -8.69
CA SER A 114 -0.48 16.71 -8.94
C SER A 114 -1.73 17.32 -9.58
N ALA A 115 -2.67 16.52 -10.08
CA ALA A 115 -3.86 17.04 -10.72
C ALA A 115 -4.73 17.81 -9.71
N ASP A 116 -5.28 18.95 -10.15
CA ASP A 116 -6.21 19.76 -9.34
C ASP A 116 -7.48 18.99 -8.95
N ALA A 117 -7.95 18.12 -9.85
CA ALA A 117 -9.08 17.22 -9.60
C ALA A 117 -8.68 15.94 -8.84
N GLY A 118 -7.38 15.74 -8.59
CA GLY A 118 -6.82 14.62 -7.82
C GLY A 118 -6.52 15.06 -6.39
N GLU A 119 -5.24 15.12 -6.04
CA GLU A 119 -4.79 15.52 -4.69
C GLU A 119 -4.16 16.91 -4.65
N GLY A 120 -3.87 17.53 -5.79
CA GLY A 120 -3.38 18.90 -5.87
C GLY A 120 -2.00 19.12 -5.23
N PHE A 121 -1.16 18.10 -5.14
CA PHE A 121 0.23 18.29 -4.71
C PHE A 121 1.00 19.13 -5.74
N SER A 122 2.03 19.84 -5.27
CA SER A 122 2.96 20.45 -6.23
C SER A 122 3.60 19.38 -7.10
N VAL A 123 3.84 19.67 -8.38
CA VAL A 123 4.51 18.73 -9.29
C VAL A 123 5.86 18.28 -8.73
N ALA A 124 6.56 19.17 -8.02
CA ALA A 124 7.83 18.87 -7.36
C ALA A 124 7.67 17.84 -6.24
N ASP A 125 6.68 18.00 -5.36
CA ASP A 125 6.42 17.05 -4.27
C ASP A 125 5.91 15.70 -4.78
N ALA A 126 5.05 15.71 -5.81
CA ALA A 126 4.56 14.50 -6.46
C ALA A 126 5.70 13.73 -7.15
N THR A 127 6.56 14.43 -7.89
CA THR A 127 7.73 13.83 -8.55
C THR A 127 8.67 13.24 -7.52
N PHE A 128 8.99 14.02 -6.47
CA PHE A 128 9.84 13.55 -5.37
C PHE A 128 9.27 12.29 -4.72
N ALA A 129 7.97 12.29 -4.42
CA ALA A 129 7.30 11.16 -3.80
C ALA A 129 7.43 9.89 -4.65
N VAL A 130 7.06 9.96 -5.93
CA VAL A 130 7.09 8.82 -6.85
C VAL A 130 8.51 8.30 -7.05
N ASP A 131 9.50 9.19 -7.16
CA ASP A 131 10.91 8.81 -7.33
C ASP A 131 11.50 8.18 -6.07
N SER A 132 11.02 8.55 -4.88
CA SER A 132 11.51 8.00 -3.61
C SER A 132 11.09 6.55 -3.36
N LEU A 133 10.03 6.07 -4.04
CA LEU A 133 9.48 4.73 -3.81
C LEU A 133 10.33 3.60 -4.40
N ASN A 134 11.27 3.90 -5.29
CA ASN A 134 12.09 2.90 -5.99
C ASN A 134 11.25 1.76 -6.58
N ALA A 135 10.07 2.08 -7.12
CA ALA A 135 9.15 1.08 -7.65
C ALA A 135 9.71 0.43 -8.92
N ASP A 136 9.48 -0.88 -9.07
CA ASP A 136 9.74 -1.57 -10.33
C ASP A 136 8.63 -1.25 -11.33
N TRP A 137 8.92 -0.31 -12.24
CA TRP A 137 7.96 0.15 -13.25
C TRP A 137 7.59 -0.91 -14.29
N ASN A 138 8.46 -1.90 -14.53
CA ASN A 138 8.11 -3.05 -15.38
C ASN A 138 7.09 -3.95 -14.69
N GLU A 139 7.20 -4.13 -13.37
CA GLU A 139 6.19 -4.84 -12.58
C GLU A 139 4.88 -4.07 -12.49
N GLN A 140 4.92 -2.73 -12.34
CA GLN A 140 3.69 -1.93 -12.41
C GLN A 140 3.01 -2.07 -13.78
N ALA A 141 3.78 -2.03 -14.88
CA ALA A 141 3.25 -2.24 -16.22
C ALA A 141 2.62 -3.64 -16.37
N ALA A 142 3.23 -4.68 -15.80
CA ALA A 142 2.68 -6.04 -15.80
C ALA A 142 1.35 -6.13 -15.03
N LYS A 143 1.22 -5.43 -13.89
CA LYS A 143 -0.04 -5.34 -13.14
C LYS A 143 -1.13 -4.65 -13.95
N SER A 144 -0.84 -3.51 -14.58
CA SER A 144 -1.79 -2.81 -15.45
C SER A 144 -2.19 -3.69 -16.65
N ALA A 145 -1.22 -4.34 -17.29
CA ALA A 145 -1.45 -5.27 -18.39
C ALA A 145 -2.39 -6.42 -17.99
N ALA A 146 -2.13 -7.07 -16.85
CA ALA A 146 -2.97 -8.13 -16.33
C ALA A 146 -4.40 -7.65 -16.01
N GLN A 147 -4.56 -6.44 -15.47
CA GLN A 147 -5.87 -5.85 -15.23
C GLN A 147 -6.64 -5.65 -16.55
N TYR A 148 -6.03 -5.10 -17.59
CA TYR A 148 -6.69 -4.97 -18.90
C TYR A 148 -7.14 -6.32 -19.45
N LEU A 149 -6.25 -7.31 -19.42
CA LEU A 149 -6.54 -8.66 -19.92
C LEU A 149 -7.64 -9.37 -19.11
N SER A 150 -7.80 -9.03 -17.83
CA SER A 150 -8.88 -9.58 -16.99
C SER A 150 -10.27 -9.05 -17.37
N ILE A 151 -10.34 -7.88 -18.01
CA ILE A 151 -11.60 -7.22 -18.37
C ILE A 151 -11.96 -7.52 -19.83
N GLN A 152 -10.98 -7.49 -20.73
CA GLN A 152 -11.20 -7.72 -22.16
C GLN A 152 -9.94 -8.25 -22.87
N GLY A 153 -10.13 -8.85 -24.04
CA GLY A 153 -9.01 -9.30 -24.87
C GLY A 153 -8.24 -8.14 -25.51
N PHE A 154 -6.92 -8.25 -25.54
CA PHE A 154 -6.02 -7.37 -26.29
C PHE A 154 -5.07 -8.20 -27.16
N SER A 155 -4.67 -7.64 -28.31
CA SER A 155 -3.47 -8.10 -29.00
C SER A 155 -2.21 -7.60 -28.28
N CYS A 156 -1.07 -8.27 -28.45
CA CYS A 156 0.22 -7.80 -27.94
C CYS A 156 0.48 -6.33 -28.25
N LYS A 157 0.40 -5.96 -29.54
CA LYS A 157 0.60 -4.59 -30.01
C LYS A 157 -0.40 -3.61 -29.40
N GLY A 158 -1.70 -3.98 -29.38
CA GLY A 158 -2.74 -3.12 -28.85
C GLY A 158 -2.58 -2.85 -27.34
N LEU A 159 -2.13 -3.85 -26.57
CA LEU A 159 -1.87 -3.67 -25.15
C LEU A 159 -0.66 -2.77 -24.90
N ILE A 160 0.41 -2.93 -25.68
CA ILE A 160 1.59 -2.06 -25.62
C ILE A 160 1.20 -0.62 -25.94
N GLU A 161 0.39 -0.39 -26.98
CA GLU A 161 -0.10 0.94 -27.35
C GLU A 161 -0.99 1.54 -26.25
N GLN A 162 -1.87 0.74 -25.64
CA GLN A 162 -2.73 1.20 -24.54
C GLN A 162 -1.91 1.66 -23.34
N LEU A 163 -0.96 0.83 -22.88
CA LEU A 163 -0.12 1.12 -21.72
C LEU A 163 0.81 2.32 -21.97
N SER A 164 1.35 2.44 -23.18
CA SER A 164 2.29 3.51 -23.53
C SER A 164 1.61 4.82 -23.97
N SER A 165 0.30 4.80 -24.23
CA SER A 165 -0.44 5.95 -24.74
C SER A 165 -0.40 7.13 -23.77
N SER A 166 -0.18 8.33 -24.33
CA SER A 166 -0.28 9.59 -23.60
C SER A 166 -1.70 9.91 -23.13
N ALA A 167 -2.73 9.28 -23.70
CA ALA A 167 -4.11 9.34 -23.21
C ALA A 167 -4.46 8.17 -22.27
N GLY A 168 -3.67 7.09 -22.30
CA GLY A 168 -3.78 5.94 -21.39
C GLY A 168 -2.85 6.06 -20.19
N ASP A 169 -2.13 4.98 -19.89
CA ASP A 169 -1.37 4.83 -18.64
C ASP A 169 -0.01 5.52 -18.65
N LYS A 170 0.51 5.93 -19.81
CA LYS A 170 1.76 6.70 -19.96
C LYS A 170 3.04 6.00 -19.48
N TYR A 171 3.07 4.67 -19.56
CA TYR A 171 4.33 3.93 -19.44
C TYR A 171 5.28 4.28 -20.58
N THR A 172 6.57 4.12 -20.37
CA THR A 172 7.50 4.08 -21.51
C THR A 172 7.17 2.88 -22.40
N VAL A 173 7.51 2.96 -23.68
CA VAL A 173 7.30 1.82 -24.61
C VAL A 173 8.01 0.56 -24.13
N SER A 174 9.20 0.71 -23.51
CA SER A 174 9.96 -0.41 -22.94
C SER A 174 9.23 -1.08 -21.78
N GLU A 175 8.72 -0.29 -20.82
CA GLU A 175 7.94 -0.81 -19.69
C GLU A 175 6.63 -1.46 -20.14
N ALA A 176 5.90 -0.81 -21.06
CA ALA A 176 4.69 -1.34 -21.66
C ALA A 176 4.93 -2.68 -22.37
N THR A 177 6.03 -2.78 -23.13
CA THR A 177 6.46 -4.03 -23.79
C THR A 177 6.75 -5.11 -22.76
N SER A 178 7.57 -4.81 -21.75
CA SER A 178 7.87 -5.74 -20.66
C SER A 178 6.58 -6.20 -19.95
N GLY A 179 5.68 -5.28 -19.62
CA GLY A 179 4.42 -5.58 -18.96
C GLY A 179 3.52 -6.50 -19.79
N ALA A 180 3.35 -6.21 -21.08
CA ALA A 180 2.56 -7.03 -21.99
C ALA A 180 3.13 -8.45 -22.16
N HIS A 181 4.46 -8.60 -22.23
CA HIS A 181 5.13 -9.91 -22.24
C HIS A 181 4.93 -10.67 -20.93
N LYS A 182 5.19 -10.02 -19.78
CA LYS A 182 5.00 -10.63 -18.45
C LYS A 182 3.56 -11.07 -18.19
N ALA A 183 2.59 -10.33 -18.72
CA ALA A 183 1.17 -10.65 -18.61
C ALA A 183 0.66 -11.68 -19.64
N GLY A 184 1.53 -12.18 -20.54
CA GLY A 184 1.19 -13.24 -21.51
C GLY A 184 0.44 -12.76 -22.76
N ALA A 185 0.38 -11.46 -23.04
CA ALA A 185 -0.27 -10.94 -24.25
C ALA A 185 0.54 -11.15 -25.54
N CYS A 186 1.85 -11.42 -25.40
CA CYS A 186 2.84 -11.43 -26.49
C CYS A 186 3.54 -12.79 -26.68
N SER A 187 3.07 -13.84 -26.01
CA SER A 187 3.61 -15.20 -26.03
C SER A 187 2.92 -16.09 -27.05
#